data_AF-A0AAV4F7F4-F1
#
_entry.id   AF-A0AAV4F7F4-F1
#
_cell.length_a   1.000
_cell.length_b   1.000
_cell.length_c   1.000
_cell.angle_alpha   90.00
_cell.angle_beta   90.00
_cell.angle_gamma   90.00
#
_symmetry.space_group_name_H-M   'P 1'
#
loop_
_entity.id
_entity.type
_entity.pdbx_description
1 polymer ?
#
loop_
_entity_poly.entity_id
_entity_poly.type
_entity_poly.pdbx_seq_one_letter_code
_entity_poly.pdbx_strand_id
1 'polypeptide(L)'
;MLNTTVKDGKEISFNQNGTLKRAELYILNLQWHDKIKRRSKWLQVGSWKRNGLTMDDITWPGESPIPPIGRPKRGFLRVATLNEKPYVMYRYPEKDNSCGETGLPCWIYPRDKDSRIPTSNVTEKRCCVGLTMDLLKLFSKELNFDFHIKEVEDGKWGALSKVT
;
A
#
# COMPACT_ATOMS: atom_id res chain seq x y z
N MET A 1 -19.20 19.50 -46.80
CA MET A 1 -18.64 19.83 -45.47
C MET A 1 -18.48 21.33 -45.39
N LEU A 2 -19.17 22.00 -44.47
CA LEU A 2 -18.97 23.43 -44.25
C LEU A 2 -17.61 23.64 -43.59
N ASN A 3 -16.75 24.39 -44.28
CA ASN A 3 -15.43 24.77 -43.80
C ASN A 3 -15.62 25.88 -42.76
N THR A 4 -15.38 25.60 -41.48
CA THR A 4 -15.50 26.62 -40.43
C THR A 4 -14.09 27.03 -40.00
N THR A 5 -13.70 28.25 -40.35
CA THR A 5 -12.47 28.85 -39.83
C THR A 5 -12.77 29.43 -38.46
N VAL A 6 -12.16 28.84 -37.43
CA VAL A 6 -12.19 29.36 -36.05
C VAL A 6 -11.48 30.71 -36.05
N LYS A 7 -12.19 31.76 -35.64
CA LYS A 7 -11.75 33.17 -35.71
C LYS A 7 -10.50 33.49 -34.87
N ASP A 8 -10.11 32.60 -33.95
CA ASP A 8 -9.01 32.82 -33.00
C ASP A 8 -7.64 32.30 -33.44
N GLY A 9 -7.47 31.86 -34.70
CA GLY A 9 -6.15 31.43 -35.23
C GLY A 9 -5.54 30.18 -34.55
N LYS A 10 -6.28 29.52 -33.65
CA LYS A 10 -5.87 28.26 -33.02
C LYS A 10 -6.11 27.11 -33.99
N GLU A 11 -5.02 26.43 -34.37
CA GLU A 11 -5.06 25.22 -35.20
C GLU A 11 -5.67 24.06 -34.41
N ILE A 12 -6.98 23.86 -34.54
CA ILE A 12 -7.71 22.74 -33.94
C ILE A 12 -7.65 21.56 -34.91
N SER A 13 -7.14 20.41 -34.45
CA SER A 13 -7.10 19.17 -35.20
C SER A 13 -7.47 18.00 -34.31
N PHE A 14 -8.03 16.94 -34.91
CA PHE A 14 -8.52 15.77 -34.21
C PHE A 14 -7.78 14.51 -34.65
N ASN A 15 -7.67 13.55 -33.73
CA ASN A 15 -7.21 12.19 -33.99
C ASN A 15 -8.33 11.37 -34.66
N GLN A 16 -8.01 10.19 -35.19
CA GLN A 16 -8.99 9.30 -35.83
C GLN A 16 -10.11 8.85 -34.88
N ASN A 17 -9.84 8.81 -33.57
CA ASN A 17 -10.82 8.49 -32.54
C ASN A 17 -11.67 9.70 -32.08
N GLY A 18 -11.54 10.86 -32.74
CA GLY A 18 -12.30 12.06 -32.43
C GLY A 18 -11.77 12.89 -31.25
N THR A 19 -10.65 12.52 -30.63
CA THR A 19 -10.04 13.35 -29.58
C THR A 19 -9.20 14.48 -30.18
N LEU A 20 -8.97 15.56 -29.41
CA LEU A 20 -8.08 16.63 -29.85
C LEU A 20 -6.66 16.10 -30.03
N LYS A 21 -6.09 16.31 -31.22
CA LYS A 21 -4.70 15.96 -31.55
C LYS A 21 -3.69 16.74 -30.69
N ARG A 22 -4.06 17.97 -30.30
CA ARG A 22 -3.31 18.80 -29.35
C ARG A 22 -4.27 19.37 -28.31
N ALA A 23 -4.20 18.85 -27.09
CA ALA A 23 -4.92 19.40 -25.95
C ALA A 23 -4.00 20.34 -25.16
N GLU A 24 -4.52 21.53 -24.85
CA GLU A 24 -3.95 22.39 -23.82
C GLU A 24 -4.69 22.12 -22.51
N LEU A 25 -3.96 21.84 -21.44
CA LEU A 25 -4.53 21.48 -20.14
C LEU A 25 -4.09 22.47 -19.07
N TYR A 26 -4.96 22.71 -18.09
CA TYR A 26 -4.63 23.44 -16.88
C TYR A 26 -4.52 22.45 -15.72
N ILE A 27 -3.49 22.63 -14.91
CA ILE A 27 -3.28 21.83 -13.70
C ILE A 27 -3.78 22.66 -12.53
N LEU A 28 -4.75 22.10 -11.80
CA LEU A 28 -5.37 22.74 -10.66
C LEU A 28 -4.96 22.00 -9.37
N ASN A 29 -4.64 22.75 -8.33
CA ASN A 29 -4.35 22.23 -7.00
C ASN A 29 -5.42 22.74 -6.02
N LEU A 30 -5.98 21.82 -5.24
CA LEU A 30 -6.99 22.14 -4.24
C LEU A 30 -6.30 22.57 -2.94
N GLN A 31 -6.46 23.83 -2.57
CA GLN A 31 -5.81 24.39 -1.38
C GLN A 31 -6.83 24.96 -0.40
N TRP A 32 -6.46 25.06 0.87
CA TRP A 32 -7.28 25.74 1.88
C TRP A 32 -7.33 27.24 1.57
N HIS A 33 -8.55 27.79 1.51
CA HIS A 33 -8.78 29.21 1.27
C HIS A 33 -8.63 30.03 2.55
N ASP A 34 -9.09 29.48 3.67
CA ASP A 34 -9.11 30.17 4.97
C ASP A 34 -8.15 29.48 5.94
N LYS A 35 -7.49 30.25 6.82
CA LYS A 35 -6.56 29.73 7.85
C LYS A 35 -7.20 28.70 8.80
N ILE A 36 -8.53 28.69 8.89
CA ILE A 36 -9.33 27.79 9.73
C ILE A 36 -9.64 26.46 8.99
N LYS A 37 -9.16 26.27 7.75
CA LYS A 37 -9.28 25.03 6.96
C LYS A 37 -10.72 24.54 6.80
N ARG A 38 -11.67 25.47 6.63
CA ARG A 38 -13.10 25.15 6.45
C ARG A 38 -13.55 25.15 4.99
N ARG A 39 -12.82 25.85 4.13
CA ARG A 39 -13.15 26.03 2.72
C ARG A 39 -11.91 25.80 1.88
N SER A 40 -12.07 25.08 0.79
CA SER A 40 -11.04 24.84 -0.20
C SER A 40 -11.35 25.60 -1.49
N LYS A 41 -10.29 25.93 -2.24
CA LYS A 41 -10.38 26.59 -3.54
C LYS A 41 -9.43 25.92 -4.52
N TRP A 42 -9.89 25.76 -5.76
CA TRP A 42 -9.05 25.34 -6.86
C TRP A 42 -8.18 26.51 -7.33
N LEU A 43 -6.87 26.32 -7.30
CA LEU A 43 -5.89 27.27 -7.83
C LEU A 43 -5.20 26.63 -9.03
N GLN A 44 -5.06 27.36 -10.12
CA GLN A 44 -4.24 26.91 -11.24
C GLN A 44 -2.78 27.01 -10.85
N VAL A 45 -2.07 25.89 -10.91
CA VAL A 45 -0.65 25.76 -10.55
C VAL A 45 0.20 25.30 -11.73
N GLY A 46 -0.39 25.25 -12.93
CA GLY A 46 0.35 24.87 -14.11
C GLY A 46 -0.49 24.82 -15.37
N SER A 47 0.20 24.69 -16.48
CA SER A 47 -0.41 24.45 -17.78
C SER A 47 0.45 23.54 -18.64
N TRP A 48 -0.19 22.63 -19.35
CA TRP A 48 0.42 21.82 -20.39
C TRP A 48 0.00 22.41 -21.74
N LYS A 49 0.95 22.94 -22.49
CA LYS A 49 0.74 23.53 -23.81
C LYS A 49 1.69 22.90 -24.83
N ARG A 50 1.64 23.38 -26.08
CA ARG A 50 2.54 22.90 -27.16
C ARG A 50 4.02 22.97 -26.81
N ASN A 51 4.42 23.95 -25.99
CA ASN A 51 5.80 24.20 -25.60
C ASN A 51 6.24 23.36 -24.38
N GLY A 52 5.38 22.46 -23.90
CA GLY A 52 5.63 21.59 -22.76
C GLY A 52 4.84 21.97 -21.50
N LEU A 53 5.31 21.45 -20.38
CA LEU A 53 4.75 21.67 -19.05
C LEU A 53 5.33 22.93 -18.42
N THR A 54 4.48 23.79 -17.90
CA THR A 54 4.85 24.88 -17.00
C THR A 54 4.14 24.68 -15.66
N MET A 55 4.89 24.74 -14.56
CA MET A 55 4.39 24.51 -13.21
C MET A 55 4.80 25.65 -12.28
N ASP A 56 3.86 26.04 -11.43
CA ASP A 56 4.05 26.91 -10.27
C ASP A 56 4.08 26.07 -8.98
N ASP A 57 4.13 26.73 -7.83
CA ASP A 57 4.16 26.07 -6.52
C ASP A 57 2.91 25.21 -6.26
N ILE A 58 3.13 24.02 -5.69
CA ILE A 58 2.08 23.05 -5.34
C ILE A 58 2.05 22.87 -3.82
N THR A 59 0.87 22.98 -3.24
CA THR A 59 0.65 22.62 -1.84
C THR A 59 0.15 21.18 -1.76
N TRP A 60 0.93 20.33 -1.08
CA TRP A 60 0.62 18.93 -0.85
C TRP A 60 -0.22 18.74 0.42
N PRO A 61 -0.88 17.57 0.59
CA PRO A 61 -1.59 17.26 1.83
C PRO A 61 -0.73 17.52 3.07
N GLY A 62 -1.32 18.19 4.07
CA GLY A 62 -0.59 18.67 5.25
C GLY A 62 0.00 20.08 5.13
N GLU A 63 -0.37 20.83 4.08
CA GLU A 63 0.14 22.20 3.81
C GLU A 63 1.66 22.25 3.59
N SER A 64 2.21 21.17 3.04
CA SER A 64 3.63 21.06 2.72
C SER A 64 3.90 21.53 1.29
N PRO A 65 4.91 22.38 1.04
CA PRO A 65 5.38 22.67 -0.32
C PRO A 65 6.19 21.50 -0.91
N ILE A 66 6.62 20.55 -0.06
CA ILE A 66 7.43 19.40 -0.46
C ILE A 66 6.50 18.21 -0.72
N PRO A 67 6.61 17.53 -1.89
CA PRO A 67 5.81 16.35 -2.17
C PRO A 67 6.02 15.26 -1.13
N PRO A 68 4.96 14.52 -0.74
CA PRO A 68 5.12 13.38 0.14
C PRO A 68 6.04 12.37 -0.55
N ILE A 69 6.88 11.71 0.25
CA ILE A 69 7.70 10.61 -0.24
C ILE A 69 6.71 9.53 -0.67
N GLY A 70 6.49 9.39 -1.98
CA GLY A 70 5.48 8.50 -2.57
C GLY A 70 5.74 7.01 -2.37
N ARG A 71 6.66 6.67 -1.45
CA ARG A 71 7.02 5.34 -1.01
C ARG A 71 7.31 5.36 0.49
N PRO A 72 6.93 4.32 1.24
CA PRO A 72 7.25 4.25 2.65
C PRO A 72 8.76 4.22 2.87
N LYS A 73 9.24 4.82 3.96
CA LYS A 73 10.67 4.86 4.33
C LYS A 73 11.27 3.47 4.56
N ARG A 74 10.43 2.50 4.92
CA ARG A 74 10.74 1.07 5.07
C ARG A 74 9.73 0.25 4.30
N GLY A 75 10.18 -0.84 3.69
CA GLY A 75 9.27 -1.83 3.12
C GLY A 75 8.43 -2.47 4.23
N PHE A 76 7.18 -2.84 3.94
CA PHE A 76 6.33 -3.58 4.85
C PHE A 76 5.94 -4.92 4.23
N LEU A 77 6.32 -6.03 4.85
CA LEU A 77 6.04 -7.38 4.36
C LEU A 77 4.90 -8.05 5.13
N ARG A 78 4.11 -8.85 4.41
CA ARG A 78 3.12 -9.75 5.00
C ARG A 78 3.66 -11.17 4.93
N VAL A 79 4.11 -11.71 6.05
CA VAL A 79 4.75 -13.02 6.12
C VAL A 79 3.72 -14.07 6.47
N ALA A 80 3.53 -15.07 5.60
CA ALA A 80 2.73 -16.24 5.89
C ALA A 80 3.58 -17.28 6.63
N THR A 81 3.00 -17.96 7.62
CA THR A 81 3.68 -18.98 8.41
C THR A 81 2.77 -20.18 8.70
N LEU A 82 3.36 -21.25 9.24
CA LEU A 82 2.67 -22.46 9.66
C LEU A 82 3.42 -23.10 10.84
N ASN A 83 2.68 -23.77 11.73
CA ASN A 83 3.27 -24.44 12.89
C ASN A 83 4.10 -25.65 12.45
N GLU A 84 5.41 -25.59 12.65
CA GLU A 84 6.34 -26.63 12.27
C GLU A 84 7.55 -26.63 13.20
N LYS A 85 7.61 -27.60 14.12
CA LYS A 85 8.76 -27.74 15.02
C LYS A 85 9.99 -28.23 14.24
N PRO A 86 11.21 -27.66 14.47
CA PRO A 86 11.56 -26.60 15.43
C PRO A 86 11.57 -25.18 14.82
N TYR A 87 11.09 -25.01 13.59
CA TYR A 87 11.20 -23.79 12.80
C TYR A 87 10.24 -22.67 13.25
N VAL A 88 9.00 -23.02 13.55
CA VAL A 88 7.93 -22.12 14.00
C VAL A 88 7.08 -22.83 15.03
N MET A 89 6.92 -22.21 16.20
CA MET A 89 6.08 -22.69 17.28
C MET A 89 5.31 -21.51 17.86
N TYR A 90 4.07 -21.77 18.27
CA TYR A 90 3.22 -20.75 18.88
C TYR A 90 3.27 -20.85 20.40
N ARG A 91 3.41 -19.71 21.07
CA ARG A 91 3.31 -19.55 22.52
C ARG A 91 2.26 -18.50 22.86
N TYR A 92 1.69 -18.59 24.06
CA TYR A 92 0.87 -17.52 24.59
C TYR A 92 1.73 -16.28 24.85
N PRO A 93 1.20 -15.06 24.62
CA PRO A 93 1.84 -13.84 25.09
C PRO A 93 2.04 -13.83 26.60
N GLU A 94 3.00 -13.02 27.05
CA GLU A 94 3.19 -12.74 28.47
C GLU A 94 2.00 -11.91 29.03
N LYS A 95 1.94 -11.73 30.36
CA LYS A 95 0.82 -11.03 31.02
C LYS A 95 0.63 -9.59 30.54
N ASP A 96 1.70 -8.96 30.08
CA ASP A 96 1.74 -7.61 29.50
C ASP A 96 1.39 -7.60 27.99
N ASN A 97 1.00 -8.74 27.43
CA ASN A 97 0.73 -8.94 26.02
C ASN A 97 1.97 -8.77 25.12
N SER A 98 3.18 -8.92 25.67
CA SER A 98 4.44 -8.95 24.92
C SER A 98 4.84 -10.38 24.51
N CYS A 99 5.84 -10.49 23.64
CA CYS A 99 6.39 -11.78 23.18
C CYS A 99 7.84 -12.03 23.65
N GLY A 100 8.29 -11.29 24.67
CA GLY A 100 9.68 -11.32 25.13
C GLY A 100 10.68 -10.97 24.02
N GLU A 101 11.95 -11.32 24.23
CA GLU A 101 13.02 -11.00 23.28
C GLU A 101 13.09 -11.94 22.08
N THR A 102 12.74 -13.21 22.27
CA THR A 102 12.88 -14.29 21.28
C THR A 102 11.60 -14.53 20.47
N GLY A 103 10.46 -14.03 20.92
CA GLY A 103 9.18 -14.18 20.23
C GLY A 103 8.83 -12.99 19.36
N LEU A 104 8.19 -13.28 18.23
CA LEU A 104 7.59 -12.27 17.36
C LEU A 104 6.06 -12.34 17.47
N PRO A 105 5.36 -11.19 17.53
CA PRO A 105 3.91 -11.18 17.50
C PRO A 105 3.40 -11.72 16.16
N CYS A 106 2.47 -12.67 16.22
CA CYS A 106 1.86 -13.29 15.05
C CYS A 106 0.36 -13.54 15.26
N TRP A 107 -0.38 -13.65 14.16
CA TRP A 107 -1.82 -13.87 14.17
C TRP A 107 -2.13 -15.25 13.62
N ILE A 108 -2.66 -16.13 14.46
CA ILE A 108 -2.93 -17.52 14.10
C ILE A 108 -4.43 -17.78 14.05
N TYR A 109 -4.86 -18.79 13.31
CA TYR A 109 -6.24 -19.25 13.36
C TYR A 109 -6.38 -20.25 14.51
N PRO A 110 -7.31 -20.03 15.47
CA PRO A 110 -7.63 -21.05 16.47
C PRO A 110 -8.11 -22.32 15.77
N ARG A 111 -7.51 -23.47 16.10
CA ARG A 111 -7.86 -24.78 15.55
C ARG A 111 -8.17 -25.74 16.68
N ASP A 112 -9.06 -26.67 16.41
CA ASP A 112 -9.29 -27.79 17.32
C ASP A 112 -8.05 -28.70 17.32
N LYS A 113 -7.78 -29.39 18.43
CA LYS A 113 -6.61 -30.27 18.54
C LYS A 113 -6.73 -31.49 17.62
N ASP A 114 -7.96 -31.95 17.39
CA ASP A 114 -8.25 -33.15 16.59
C ASP A 114 -8.49 -32.86 15.11
N SER A 115 -8.85 -31.62 14.75
CA SER A 115 -9.05 -31.22 13.36
C SER A 115 -8.18 -30.00 13.02
N ARG A 116 -7.40 -30.07 11.95
CA ARG A 116 -6.63 -28.91 11.43
C ARG A 116 -7.52 -27.80 10.84
N ILE A 117 -8.82 -27.83 11.13
CA ILE A 117 -9.81 -26.91 10.62
C ILE A 117 -9.88 -25.70 11.56
N PRO A 118 -9.85 -24.46 11.04
CA PRO A 118 -10.08 -23.28 11.85
C PRO A 118 -11.44 -23.36 12.54
N THR A 119 -11.48 -23.12 13.86
CA THR A 119 -12.71 -23.02 14.63
C THR A 119 -13.45 -21.71 14.36
N SER A 120 -12.73 -20.69 13.86
CA SER A 120 -13.26 -19.38 13.50
C SER A 120 -12.40 -18.71 12.44
N ASN A 121 -12.98 -17.76 11.71
CA ASN A 121 -12.27 -16.91 10.75
C ASN A 121 -11.54 -15.74 11.42
N VAL A 122 -11.67 -15.61 12.75
CA VAL A 122 -11.00 -14.58 13.55
C VAL A 122 -9.65 -15.09 14.02
N THR A 123 -8.59 -14.33 13.71
CA THR A 123 -7.25 -14.66 14.18
C THR A 123 -7.00 -14.20 15.61
N GLU A 124 -6.23 -14.99 16.35
CA GLU A 124 -5.76 -14.68 17.70
C GLU A 124 -4.29 -14.27 17.69
N LYS A 125 -3.93 -13.27 18.50
CA LYS A 125 -2.53 -12.87 18.68
C LYS A 125 -1.79 -13.91 19.53
N ARG A 126 -0.66 -14.40 19.02
CA ARG A 126 0.28 -15.31 19.69
C ARG A 126 1.72 -14.83 19.50
N CYS A 127 2.63 -15.52 20.17
CA CYS A 127 4.07 -15.33 20.02
C CYS A 127 4.67 -16.48 19.24
N CYS A 128 5.12 -16.19 18.03
CA CYS A 128 5.81 -17.13 17.16
C CYS A 128 7.30 -17.14 17.52
N VAL A 129 7.84 -18.33 17.79
CA VAL A 129 9.24 -18.56 18.14
C VAL A 129 9.81 -19.70 17.30
N GLY A 130 11.12 -19.75 17.14
CA GLY A 130 11.82 -20.81 16.42
C GLY A 130 12.81 -20.27 15.40
N LEU A 131 13.55 -21.17 14.75
CA LEU A 131 14.68 -20.81 13.90
C LEU A 131 14.33 -19.80 12.81
N THR A 132 13.17 -19.95 12.17
CA THR A 132 12.76 -19.04 11.08
C THR A 132 12.31 -17.67 11.57
N MET A 133 11.83 -17.58 12.81
CA MET A 133 11.45 -16.31 13.44
C MET A 133 12.69 -15.50 13.80
N ASP A 134 13.73 -16.15 14.32
CA ASP A 134 15.02 -15.51 14.60
C ASP A 134 15.68 -14.99 13.32
N LEU A 135 15.69 -15.81 12.25
CA LEU A 135 16.20 -15.40 10.94
C LEU A 135 15.39 -14.23 10.35
N LEU A 136 14.06 -14.25 10.45
CA LEU A 136 13.21 -13.16 9.97
C LEU A 136 13.51 -11.85 10.71
N LYS A 137 13.66 -11.92 12.04
CA LYS A 137 14.05 -10.76 12.87
C LYS A 137 15.40 -10.19 12.44
N LEU A 138 16.38 -11.06 12.15
CA LEU A 138 17.69 -10.66 11.63
C LEU A 138 17.56 -9.97 10.26
N PHE A 139 16.84 -10.58 9.32
CA PHE A 139 16.65 -9.99 7.98
C PHE A 139 15.94 -8.64 8.01
N SER A 140 14.93 -8.49 8.87
CA SER A 140 14.24 -7.20 9.04
C SER A 140 15.18 -6.09 9.49
N LYS A 141 16.11 -6.41 10.39
CA LYS A 141 17.12 -5.46 10.87
C LYS A 141 18.15 -5.15 9.78
N GLU A 142 18.74 -6.17 9.15
CA GLU A 142 19.83 -6.02 8.16
C GLU A 142 19.34 -5.40 6.84
N LEU A 143 18.12 -5.74 6.40
CA LEU A 143 17.53 -5.24 5.16
C LEU A 143 16.56 -4.07 5.37
N ASN A 144 16.40 -3.61 6.62
CA ASN A 144 15.61 -2.43 7.01
C ASN A 144 14.15 -2.44 6.49
N PHE A 145 13.43 -3.52 6.78
CA PHE A 145 11.99 -3.64 6.49
C PHE A 145 11.20 -4.00 7.76
N ASP A 146 9.95 -3.58 7.81
CA ASP A 146 8.98 -3.98 8.84
C ASP A 146 8.10 -5.12 8.31
N PHE A 147 7.48 -5.89 9.20
CA PHE A 147 6.63 -7.01 8.80
C PHE A 147 5.54 -7.34 9.83
N HIS A 148 4.52 -8.07 9.40
CA HIS A 148 3.66 -8.85 10.29
C HIS A 148 3.64 -10.32 9.87
N ILE A 149 3.27 -11.19 10.81
CA ILE A 149 3.24 -12.64 10.60
C ILE A 149 1.80 -13.14 10.76
N LYS A 150 1.29 -13.85 9.77
CA LYS A 150 -0.04 -14.48 9.83
C LYS A 150 0.07 -15.97 9.48
N GLU A 151 -0.65 -16.82 10.22
CA GLU A 151 -0.78 -18.22 9.83
C GLU A 151 -1.58 -18.35 8.52
N VAL A 152 -1.20 -19.31 7.68
CA VAL A 152 -2.03 -19.74 6.54
C VAL A 152 -3.38 -20.28 7.00
N GLU A 153 -4.46 -19.86 6.35
CA GLU A 153 -5.83 -20.16 6.80
C GLU A 153 -6.16 -21.66 6.78
N ASP A 154 -5.75 -22.37 5.74
CA ASP A 154 -6.00 -23.80 5.57
C ASP A 154 -5.12 -24.70 6.46
N GLY A 155 -4.08 -24.14 7.08
CA GLY A 155 -3.12 -24.87 7.90
C GLY A 155 -2.30 -25.89 7.10
N LYS A 156 -2.09 -25.66 5.80
CA LYS A 156 -1.37 -26.57 4.89
C LYS A 156 -0.25 -25.85 4.14
N TRP A 157 0.71 -26.63 3.66
CA TRP A 157 1.90 -26.16 2.94
C TRP A 157 1.60 -25.84 1.47
N GLY A 158 0.48 -26.36 0.94
CA GLY A 158 0.14 -26.32 -0.47
C GLY A 158 0.76 -27.49 -1.25
N ALA A 159 -0.07 -28.23 -1.98
CA ALA A 159 0.36 -29.28 -2.89
C ALA A 159 -0.59 -29.31 -4.10
N LEU A 160 -0.10 -29.72 -5.26
CA LEU A 160 -0.93 -29.86 -6.45
C LEU A 160 -1.83 -31.09 -6.29
N SER A 161 -3.14 -30.88 -6.17
CA SER A 161 -4.11 -31.97 -6.20
C SER A 161 -4.21 -32.48 -7.64
N LYS A 162 -3.80 -33.73 -7.90
CA LYS A 162 -4.23 -34.43 -9.11
C LYS A 162 -5.66 -34.88 -8.86
N VAL A 163 -6.62 -34.14 -9.42
CA VAL A 163 -8.01 -34.60 -9.51
C VAL A 163 -8.03 -35.71 -10.56
N THR A 164 -8.05 -36.96 -10.12
CA THR A 164 -8.41 -38.14 -10.93
C THR A 164 -9.90 -38.39 -10.88
#